data_AF-A0AAW0NWG7-F1
#
_entry.id   AF-A0AAW0NWG7-F1
#
_cell.length_a   1.000
_cell.length_b   1.000
_cell.length_c   1.000
_cell.angle_alpha   90.00
_cell.angle_beta   90.00
_cell.angle_gamma   90.00
#
_symmetry.space_group_name_H-M   'P 1'
#
loop_
_entity.id
_entity.type
_entity.pdbx_description
1 polymer ?
#
loop_
_entity_poly.entity_id
_entity_poly.type
_entity_poly.pdbx_seq_one_letter_code
_entity_poly.pdbx_strand_id
1 'polypeptide(L)'
;MSCASQSTGQVQCKIFDSMLSLDIHIQTCRALMVIAVLLGFMGIIISVVGMKCTKVGDNNPATKTRIAVTGGALFLLAGLCTLVSVSWYATQVSYQFFNPNTPINARFEFGSALFVGWAAASLTILGGSLLCCSCSKEEMRGQQYYRQSQPSTTREANVKTTPPEKREQYL
;
A
#
# COMPACT_ATOMS: atom_id res chain seq x y z
N MET A 1 23.18 9.96 -9.78
CA MET A 1 24.09 10.51 -10.80
C MET A 1 23.91 12.00 -10.82
N SER A 2 24.98 12.78 -10.92
CA SER A 2 24.89 14.21 -11.19
C SER A 2 25.48 14.45 -12.57
N CYS A 3 24.74 15.11 -13.44
CA CYS A 3 25.20 15.46 -14.77
C CYS A 3 25.21 16.98 -14.86
N ALA A 4 26.35 17.55 -15.24
CA ALA A 4 26.48 18.97 -15.50
C ALA A 4 26.73 19.17 -17.01
N SER A 5 25.95 20.05 -17.63
CA SER A 5 26.21 20.52 -18.98
C SER A 5 27.21 21.67 -18.90
N GLN A 6 28.40 21.47 -19.46
CA GLN A 6 29.39 22.54 -19.62
C GLN A 6 29.05 23.37 -20.87
N SER A 7 29.38 24.67 -20.86
CA SER A 7 29.10 25.59 -21.99
C SER A 7 29.80 25.19 -23.30
N THR A 8 30.73 24.24 -23.26
CA THR A 8 31.37 23.59 -24.42
C THR A 8 30.51 22.48 -25.07
N GLY A 9 29.28 22.26 -24.60
CA GLY A 9 28.36 21.24 -25.12
C GLY A 9 28.66 19.82 -24.63
N GLN A 10 29.66 19.63 -23.77
CA GLN A 10 29.96 18.35 -23.15
C GLN A 10 29.09 18.15 -21.90
N VAL A 11 28.37 17.02 -21.86
CA VAL A 11 27.70 16.52 -20.65
C VAL A 11 28.66 15.62 -19.89
N GLN A 12 29.10 16.06 -18.71
CA GLN A 12 29.87 15.19 -17.82
C GLN A 12 28.94 14.68 -16.72
N CYS A 13 28.66 13.38 -16.77
CA CYS A 13 27.94 12.67 -15.73
C CYS A 13 28.93 12.04 -14.76
N LYS A 14 28.91 12.48 -13.50
CA LYS A 14 29.66 11.86 -12.42
C LYS A 14 28.73 10.94 -11.63
N ILE A 15 29.09 9.66 -11.60
CA ILE A 15 28.48 8.69 -10.69
C ILE A 15 29.04 8.98 -9.30
N PHE A 16 28.15 9.10 -8.31
CA PHE A 16 28.57 9.25 -6.92
C PHE A 16 29.07 7.89 -6.45
N ASP A 17 30.39 7.69 -6.46
CA ASP A 17 31.06 6.44 -6.08
C ASP A 17 31.12 6.21 -4.57
N SER A 18 30.90 7.26 -3.77
CA SER A 18 31.04 7.18 -2.31
C SER A 18 29.73 7.55 -1.60
N MET A 19 29.01 6.53 -1.16
CA MET A 19 27.85 6.62 -0.25
C MET A 19 28.23 7.15 1.16
N LEU A 20 29.51 7.36 1.44
CA LEU A 20 30.03 7.77 2.76
C LEU A 20 30.11 9.30 2.97
N SER A 21 29.87 10.11 1.92
CA SER A 21 30.00 11.59 1.96
C SER A 21 28.72 12.32 1.54
N LEU A 22 27.59 11.61 1.48
CA LEU A 22 26.33 12.16 1.00
C LEU A 22 25.25 11.99 2.07
N ASP A 23 24.62 13.11 2.41
CA ASP A 23 23.61 13.32 3.44
C ASP A 23 22.62 12.14 3.62
N ILE A 24 22.42 11.71 4.89
CA ILE A 24 21.60 10.56 5.32
C ILE A 24 20.18 10.59 4.73
N HIS A 25 19.67 11.79 4.42
CA HIS A 25 18.35 11.99 3.83
C HIS A 25 18.25 11.40 2.42
N ILE A 26 19.30 11.50 1.60
CA ILE A 26 19.30 10.98 0.22
C ILE A 26 19.35 9.45 0.19
N GLN A 27 20.11 8.86 1.12
CA GLN A 27 20.18 7.41 1.27
C GLN A 27 18.81 6.83 1.67
N THR A 28 18.11 7.51 2.58
CA THR A 28 16.77 7.12 3.04
C THR A 28 15.75 7.18 1.89
N CYS A 29 15.74 8.26 1.10
CA CYS A 29 14.88 8.36 -0.08
C CYS A 29 15.11 7.22 -1.09
N ARG A 30 16.38 6.85 -1.34
CA ARG A 30 16.71 5.71 -2.21
C ARG A 30 16.18 4.39 -1.65
N ALA A 31 16.38 4.13 -0.36
CA ALA A 31 15.88 2.93 0.29
C ALA A 31 14.34 2.86 0.23
N LEU A 32 13.65 3.96 0.53
CA LEU A 32 12.19 4.05 0.46
C LEU A 32 11.66 3.80 -0.96
N MET A 33 12.33 4.34 -1.98
CA MET A 33 12.00 4.07 -3.40
C MET A 33 12.14 2.58 -3.74
N VAL A 34 13.25 1.95 -3.36
CA VAL A 34 13.47 0.51 -3.63
C VAL A 34 12.43 -0.35 -2.92
N ILE A 35 12.15 -0.06 -1.66
CA ILE A 35 11.12 -0.77 -0.88
C ILE A 35 9.74 -0.59 -1.51
N ALA A 36 9.39 0.64 -1.95
CA ALA A 36 8.13 0.90 -2.63
C ALA A 36 7.98 0.08 -3.92
N VAL A 37 9.04 -0.04 -4.72
CA VAL A 37 9.05 -0.87 -5.94
C VAL A 37 8.86 -2.35 -5.62
N LEU A 38 9.56 -2.87 -4.59
CA LEU A 38 9.41 -4.27 -4.17
C LEU A 38 8.00 -4.57 -3.65
N LEU A 39 7.43 -3.67 -2.84
CA LEU A 39 6.05 -3.79 -2.36
C LEU A 39 5.05 -3.72 -3.51
N GLY A 40 5.27 -2.83 -4.47
CA GLY A 40 4.44 -2.73 -5.68
C GLY A 40 4.49 -4.01 -6.53
N PHE A 41 5.69 -4.58 -6.74
CA PHE A 41 5.86 -5.82 -7.49
C PHE A 41 5.17 -7.00 -6.80
N MET A 42 5.36 -7.16 -5.49
CA MET A 42 4.65 -8.17 -4.71
C MET A 42 3.13 -7.94 -4.74
N GLY A 43 2.69 -6.68 -4.67
CA GLY A 43 1.29 -6.28 -4.80
C GLY A 43 0.68 -6.72 -6.14
N ILE A 44 1.38 -6.52 -7.26
CA ILE A 44 0.94 -7.00 -8.59
C ILE A 44 0.71 -8.51 -8.58
N ILE A 45 1.68 -9.29 -8.10
CA ILE A 45 1.60 -10.75 -8.07
C ILE A 45 0.40 -11.21 -7.23
N ILE A 46 0.26 -10.66 -6.03
CA ILE A 46 -0.82 -10.99 -5.09
C ILE A 46 -2.18 -10.61 -5.68
N SER A 47 -2.30 -9.43 -6.29
CA SER A 47 -3.54 -8.98 -6.94
C SER A 47 -3.94 -9.88 -8.11
N VAL A 48 -2.99 -10.32 -8.95
CA VAL A 48 -3.27 -11.25 -10.06
C VAL A 48 -3.77 -12.60 -9.56
N VAL A 49 -3.21 -13.11 -8.45
CA VAL A 49 -3.66 -14.37 -7.83
C VAL A 49 -5.05 -14.25 -7.20
N GLY A 50 -5.39 -13.07 -6.65
CA GLY A 50 -6.69 -12.78 -6.02
C GLY A 50 -7.85 -12.56 -7.00
N MET A 51 -7.59 -12.32 -8.29
CA MET A 51 -8.63 -12.12 -9.30
C MET A 51 -9.38 -13.41 -9.63
N LYS A 52 -10.69 -13.28 -9.93
CA LYS A 52 -11.57 -14.42 -10.26
C LYS A 52 -11.17 -15.20 -11.50
N CYS A 53 -10.45 -14.58 -12.43
CA CYS A 53 -9.96 -15.22 -13.65
C CYS A 53 -8.75 -16.14 -13.42
N THR A 54 -8.11 -16.09 -12.24
CA THR A 54 -6.94 -16.90 -11.91
C THR A 54 -7.35 -18.16 -11.17
N LYS A 55 -7.26 -19.31 -11.86
CA LYS A 55 -7.60 -20.64 -11.33
C LYS A 55 -6.44 -21.28 -10.54
N VAL A 56 -5.83 -20.51 -9.63
CA VAL A 56 -4.80 -21.00 -8.69
C VAL A 56 -5.42 -21.05 -7.30
N GLY A 57 -5.43 -22.23 -6.67
CA GLY A 57 -5.90 -22.45 -5.30
C GLY A 57 -7.40 -22.76 -5.16
N ASP A 58 -7.73 -23.40 -4.03
CA ASP A 58 -9.05 -23.93 -3.63
C ASP A 58 -10.21 -22.93 -3.86
N ASN A 59 -11.39 -23.46 -4.22
CA ASN A 59 -12.53 -22.73 -4.79
C ASN A 59 -13.23 -21.76 -3.82
N ASN A 60 -12.69 -21.51 -2.62
CA ASN A 60 -13.32 -20.66 -1.63
C ASN A 60 -13.25 -19.17 -2.03
N PRO A 61 -14.40 -18.53 -2.34
CA PRO A 61 -14.43 -17.14 -2.81
C PRO A 61 -13.94 -16.16 -1.74
N ALA A 62 -14.13 -16.48 -0.46
CA ALA A 62 -13.68 -15.64 0.65
C ALA A 62 -12.15 -15.49 0.70
N THR A 63 -11.40 -16.57 0.49
CA THR A 63 -9.93 -16.54 0.52
C THR A 63 -9.36 -15.75 -0.66
N LYS A 64 -9.95 -15.91 -1.86
CA LYS A 64 -9.56 -15.13 -3.05
C LYS A 64 -9.76 -13.63 -2.84
N THR A 65 -10.89 -13.24 -2.25
CA THR A 65 -11.17 -11.84 -1.92
C THR A 65 -10.18 -11.28 -0.90
N ARG A 66 -9.85 -12.03 0.16
CA ARG A 66 -8.85 -11.62 1.16
C ARG A 66 -7.48 -11.36 0.52
N ILE A 67 -7.03 -12.27 -0.34
CA ILE A 67 -5.77 -12.14 -1.08
C ILE A 67 -5.79 -10.87 -1.96
N ALA A 68 -6.89 -10.62 -2.67
CA ALA A 68 -7.04 -9.42 -3.50
C ALA A 68 -7.00 -8.12 -2.68
N VAL A 69 -7.66 -8.09 -1.51
CA VAL A 69 -7.62 -6.95 -0.57
C VAL A 69 -6.20 -6.74 -0.04
N THR A 70 -5.48 -7.80 0.32
CA THR A 70 -4.06 -7.71 0.73
C THR A 70 -3.19 -7.11 -0.38
N GLY A 71 -3.39 -7.50 -1.63
CA GLY A 71 -2.69 -6.91 -2.78
C GLY A 71 -2.97 -5.41 -2.94
N GLY A 72 -4.24 -5.00 -2.81
CA GLY A 72 -4.63 -3.59 -2.82
C GLY A 72 -4.00 -2.78 -1.67
N ALA A 73 -3.94 -3.35 -0.46
CA ALA A 73 -3.29 -2.71 0.69
C ALA A 73 -1.78 -2.51 0.47
N LEU A 74 -1.10 -3.50 -0.14
CA LEU A 74 0.32 -3.36 -0.51
C LEU A 74 0.54 -2.26 -1.54
N PHE A 75 -0.35 -2.10 -2.53
CA PHE A 75 -0.31 -0.98 -3.47
C PHE A 75 -0.49 0.38 -2.79
N LEU A 76 -1.40 0.48 -1.81
CA LEU A 76 -1.57 1.71 -1.03
C LEU A 76 -0.29 2.06 -0.27
N LEU A 77 0.32 1.08 0.41
CA LEU A 77 1.58 1.27 1.13
C LEU A 77 2.73 1.67 0.20
N ALA A 78 2.85 1.01 -0.97
CA ALA A 78 3.85 1.35 -1.98
C ALA A 78 3.67 2.78 -2.53
N GLY A 79 2.43 3.17 -2.82
CA GLY A 79 2.07 4.51 -3.30
C GLY A 79 2.37 5.59 -2.25
N LEU A 80 2.00 5.37 -0.99
CA LEU A 80 2.29 6.29 0.11
C LEU A 80 3.80 6.43 0.36
N CYS A 81 4.55 5.33 0.33
CA CYS A 81 6.00 5.35 0.47
C CYS A 81 6.67 6.17 -0.66
N THR A 82 6.18 6.01 -1.89
CA THR A 82 6.63 6.80 -3.04
C THR A 82 6.29 8.28 -2.86
N LEU A 83 5.06 8.61 -2.44
CA LEU A 83 4.62 9.98 -2.19
C LEU A 83 5.49 10.65 -1.12
N VAL A 84 5.76 9.97 0.00
CA VAL A 84 6.61 10.47 1.09
C VAL A 84 8.04 10.71 0.61
N SER A 85 8.63 9.77 -0.13
CA SER A 85 9.99 9.91 -0.64
C SER A 85 10.13 11.11 -1.59
N VAL A 86 9.16 11.28 -2.51
CA VAL A 86 9.16 12.37 -3.51
C VAL A 86 8.87 13.72 -2.83
N SER A 87 7.95 13.76 -1.87
CA SER A 87 7.61 14.97 -1.11
C SER A 87 8.76 15.42 -0.21
N TRP A 88 9.42 14.48 0.47
CA TRP A 88 10.59 14.79 1.29
C TRP A 88 11.71 15.43 0.46
N TYR A 89 11.99 14.86 -0.71
CA TYR A 89 12.97 15.43 -1.65
C TYR A 89 12.56 16.83 -2.09
N ALA A 90 11.28 17.05 -2.42
CA ALA A 90 10.78 18.37 -2.80
C ALA A 90 10.89 19.41 -1.68
N THR A 91 10.62 19.03 -0.42
CA THR A 91 10.78 19.93 0.75
C THR A 91 12.23 20.34 0.95
N GLN A 92 13.19 19.40 0.82
CA GLN A 92 14.61 19.71 0.95
C GLN A 92 15.07 20.67 -0.15
N VAL A 93 14.67 20.44 -1.40
CA VAL A 93 14.96 21.35 -2.51
C VAL A 93 14.37 22.74 -2.24
N SER A 94 13.12 22.81 -1.77
CA SER A 94 12.47 24.08 -1.41
C SER A 94 13.22 24.81 -0.30
N TYR A 95 13.68 24.11 0.73
CA TYR A 95 14.43 24.71 1.82
C TYR A 95 15.75 25.34 1.33
N GLN A 96 16.44 24.66 0.40
CA GLN A 96 17.68 25.19 -0.21
C GLN A 96 17.43 26.43 -1.07
N PHE A 97 16.26 26.53 -1.72
CA PHE A 97 15.87 27.70 -2.51
C PHE A 97 15.58 28.94 -1.68
N PHE A 98 14.86 28.79 -0.57
CA PHE A 98 14.44 29.91 0.28
C PHE A 98 15.51 30.33 1.30
N ASN A 99 16.63 29.61 1.38
CA ASN A 99 17.74 30.00 2.24
C ASN A 99 18.48 31.22 1.65
N PRO A 100 18.59 32.34 2.40
CA PRO A 100 19.27 33.56 1.94
C PRO A 100 20.79 33.38 1.77
N ASN A 101 21.37 32.33 2.37
CA ASN A 101 22.79 32.01 2.28
C ASN A 101 23.16 31.18 1.04
N THR A 102 22.19 30.76 0.23
CA THR A 102 22.44 29.93 -0.96
C THR A 102 22.74 30.84 -2.16
N PRO A 103 23.93 30.75 -2.80
CA PRO A 103 24.26 31.57 -3.96
C PRO A 103 23.27 31.31 -5.10
N ILE A 104 22.87 32.38 -5.82
CA ILE A 104 21.80 32.39 -6.84
C ILE A 104 22.10 31.36 -7.96
N ASN A 105 23.38 31.13 -8.22
CA ASN A 105 23.97 30.21 -9.19
C ASN A 105 23.94 28.73 -8.76
N ALA A 106 23.43 28.40 -7.56
CA ALA A 106 23.28 27.02 -7.05
C ALA A 106 21.82 26.65 -6.73
N ARG A 107 20.85 27.41 -7.25
CA ARG A 107 19.42 27.15 -7.05
C ARG A 107 18.94 25.95 -7.89
N PHE A 108 18.39 24.93 -7.23
CA PHE A 108 18.05 23.63 -7.83
C PHE A 108 16.64 23.56 -8.42
N GLU A 109 16.44 23.78 -9.72
CA GLU A 109 15.08 23.66 -10.32
C GLU A 109 14.42 22.30 -10.08
N PHE A 110 13.09 22.31 -9.90
CA PHE A 110 12.30 21.09 -9.80
C PHE A 110 12.39 20.32 -11.12
N GLY A 111 13.15 19.23 -11.13
CA GLY A 111 13.27 18.37 -12.29
C GLY A 111 11.94 17.69 -12.65
N SER A 112 11.70 17.44 -13.94
CA SER A 112 10.48 16.79 -14.45
C SER A 112 10.18 15.44 -13.78
N ALA A 113 11.22 14.74 -13.33
CA ALA A 113 11.11 13.45 -12.63
C ALA A 113 10.25 13.54 -11.33
N LEU A 114 10.23 14.69 -10.64
CA LEU A 114 9.39 14.86 -9.46
C LEU A 114 7.90 14.80 -9.81
N PHE A 115 7.49 15.49 -10.87
CA PHE A 115 6.09 15.45 -11.34
C PHE A 115 5.66 14.05 -11.74
N VAL A 116 6.54 13.30 -12.42
CA VAL A 116 6.28 11.89 -12.75
C VAL A 116 6.14 11.04 -11.48
N GLY A 117 6.96 11.28 -10.46
CA GLY A 117 6.87 10.61 -9.16
C GLY A 117 5.52 10.85 -8.46
N TRP A 118 5.04 12.09 -8.43
CA TRP A 118 3.71 12.42 -7.88
C TRP A 118 2.57 11.78 -8.67
N ALA A 119 2.65 11.79 -10.01
CA ALA A 119 1.67 11.14 -10.87
C ALA A 119 1.65 9.63 -10.64
N ALA A 120 2.81 8.98 -10.58
CA ALA A 120 2.94 7.55 -10.32
C ALA A 120 2.41 7.17 -8.93
N ALA A 121 2.74 7.93 -7.89
CA ALA A 121 2.21 7.72 -6.54
C ALA A 121 0.68 7.83 -6.50
N SER A 122 0.13 8.86 -7.13
CA SER A 122 -1.33 9.08 -7.21
C SER A 122 -2.02 7.93 -7.94
N LEU A 123 -1.49 7.51 -9.08
CA LEU A 123 -2.03 6.39 -9.86
C LEU A 123 -2.01 5.07 -9.06
N THR A 124 -0.92 4.83 -8.33
CA THR A 124 -0.74 3.62 -7.51
C THR A 124 -1.71 3.61 -6.32
N ILE A 125 -1.90 4.75 -5.66
CA ILE A 125 -2.86 4.90 -4.56
C ILE A 125 -4.30 4.71 -5.06
N LEU A 126 -4.63 5.31 -6.21
CA LEU A 126 -5.95 5.14 -6.83
C LEU A 126 -6.18 3.68 -7.23
N GLY A 127 -5.20 3.04 -7.87
CA GLY A 127 -5.27 1.62 -8.24
C GLY A 127 -5.47 0.71 -7.02
N GLY A 128 -4.68 0.90 -5.96
CA GLY A 128 -4.83 0.16 -4.70
C GLY A 128 -6.18 0.38 -4.04
N SER A 129 -6.67 1.64 -4.02
CA SER A 129 -7.98 2.00 -3.46
C SER A 129 -9.12 1.32 -4.20
N LEU A 130 -9.10 1.35 -5.54
CA LEU A 130 -10.13 0.74 -6.37
C LEU A 130 -10.17 -0.79 -6.19
N LEU A 131 -9.01 -1.43 -6.07
CA LEU A 131 -8.90 -2.86 -5.76
C LEU A 131 -9.48 -3.18 -4.38
N CYS A 132 -9.08 -2.46 -3.33
CA CYS A 132 -9.60 -2.64 -1.98
C CYS A 132 -11.12 -2.44 -1.89
N CYS A 133 -11.65 -1.36 -2.50
CA CYS A 133 -13.06 -1.01 -2.46
C CYS A 133 -13.93 -2.01 -3.25
N SER A 134 -13.43 -2.50 -4.39
CA SER A 134 -14.16 -3.47 -5.21
C SER A 134 -14.23 -4.83 -4.52
N CYS A 135 -13.11 -5.29 -3.93
CA CYS A 135 -13.04 -6.58 -3.24
C CYS A 135 -13.76 -6.57 -1.88
N SER A 136 -13.72 -5.48 -1.11
CA SER A 136 -14.45 -5.37 0.17
C SER A 136 -15.97 -5.52 0.00
N LYS A 137 -16.52 -5.03 -1.13
CA LYS A 137 -17.95 -5.23 -1.46
C LYS A 137 -18.28 -6.70 -1.70
N GLU A 138 -17.36 -7.46 -2.29
CA GLU A 138 -17.55 -8.90 -2.51
C GLU A 138 -17.43 -9.69 -1.22
N GLU A 139 -16.53 -9.28 -0.32
CA GLU A 139 -16.32 -9.89 0.98
C GLU A 139 -17.55 -9.82 1.88
N MET A 140 -18.19 -8.64 1.96
CA MET A 140 -19.43 -8.45 2.69
C MET A 140 -20.52 -9.41 2.19
N ARG A 141 -20.65 -9.56 0.86
CA ARG A 141 -21.64 -10.48 0.25
C ARG A 141 -21.30 -11.95 0.55
N GLY A 142 -20.03 -12.32 0.50
CA GLY A 142 -19.55 -13.67 0.83
C GLY A 142 -19.72 -14.03 2.30
N GLN A 143 -19.44 -13.10 3.22
CA GLN A 143 -19.68 -13.29 4.65
C GLN A 143 -21.17 -13.43 4.97
N GLN A 144 -22.05 -12.68 4.29
CA GLN A 144 -23.49 -12.81 4.46
C GLN A 144 -23.99 -14.20 4.01
N TYR A 145 -23.45 -14.72 2.90
CA TYR A 145 -23.75 -16.07 2.44
C TYR A 145 -23.23 -17.16 3.40
N TYR A 146 -22.01 -17.04 3.91
CA TYR A 146 -21.43 -17.98 4.88
C TYR A 146 -22.18 -17.94 6.22
N ARG A 147 -22.56 -16.75 6.70
CA ARG A 147 -23.33 -16.56 7.92
C ARG A 147 -24.75 -17.13 7.81
N GLN A 148 -25.34 -17.12 6.62
CA GLN A 148 -26.65 -17.72 6.36
C GLN A 148 -26.58 -19.25 6.18
N SER A 149 -25.40 -19.78 5.85
CA SER A 149 -25.15 -21.23 5.71
C SER A 149 -24.76 -21.91 7.03
N GLN A 150 -24.46 -21.14 8.07
CA GLN A 150 -24.20 -21.68 9.41
C GLN A 150 -25.56 -21.91 10.10
N PRO A 151 -25.95 -23.16 10.40
CA PRO A 151 -27.17 -23.39 11.15
C PRO A 151 -27.00 -22.70 12.49
N SER A 152 -27.99 -21.88 12.86
CA SER A 152 -28.12 -21.33 14.20
C SER A 152 -28.22 -22.51 15.17
N THR A 153 -27.09 -22.97 15.69
CA THR A 153 -27.04 -23.80 16.88
C THR A 153 -27.59 -22.95 18.00
N THR A 154 -28.89 -23.15 18.23
CA THR A 154 -29.65 -22.97 19.45
C THR A 154 -28.84 -22.32 20.56
N ARG A 155 -29.04 -21.01 20.76
CA ARG A 155 -28.98 -20.47 22.13
C ARG A 155 -30.22 -21.03 22.84
N GLU A 156 -30.11 -22.26 23.33
CA GLU A 156 -31.11 -22.85 24.20
C GLU A 156 -31.27 -21.99 25.45
N ALA A 157 -32.47 -21.41 25.54
CA ALA A 157 -33.22 -20.99 26.71
C ALA A 157 -32.50 -20.99 28.08
N ASN A 158 -32.09 -19.81 28.53
CA ASN A 158 -32.06 -19.50 29.96
C ASN A 158 -33.29 -18.65 30.30
N VAL A 159 -34.47 -19.27 30.25
CA VAL A 159 -35.66 -18.73 30.90
C VAL A 159 -35.91 -19.61 32.11
N LYS A 160 -35.33 -19.20 33.24
CA LYS A 160 -35.70 -19.67 34.58
C LYS A 160 -37.18 -19.36 34.81
N THR A 161 -38.00 -20.40 34.86
CA THR A 161 -39.24 -20.37 35.65
C THR A 161 -39.46 -21.73 36.29
N THR A 162 -39.24 -21.78 37.60
CA THR A 162 -39.54 -22.90 38.52
C THR A 162 -41.07 -23.05 38.74
N PRO A 163 -41.55 -24.05 39.51
CA PRO A 163 -42.20 -25.30 39.10
C PRO A 163 -43.74 -25.32 39.30
N PRO A 164 -44.46 -26.39 38.89
CA PRO A 164 -45.17 -27.20 39.91
C PRO A 164 -45.12 -28.72 39.57
N GLU A 165 -44.79 -29.59 40.53
CA GLU A 165 -45.71 -30.34 41.41
C GLU A 165 -46.27 -31.66 40.82
N LYS A 166 -45.86 -32.77 41.47
CA LYS A 166 -46.49 -34.12 41.58
C LYS A 166 -46.70 -34.96 40.32
N ARG A 167 -46.08 -36.15 40.30
CA ARG A 167 -46.75 -37.41 40.71
C ARG A 167 -45.75 -38.56 40.88
N GLU A 168 -45.92 -39.26 42.00
CA GLU A 168 -45.32 -40.51 42.44
C GLU A 168 -45.20 -41.60 41.36
N GLN A 169 -44.10 -42.36 41.39
CA GLN A 169 -44.12 -43.82 41.49
C GLN A 169 -42.80 -44.33 42.10
N TYR A 170 -42.84 -44.63 43.39
CA TYR A 170 -42.01 -45.64 44.06
C TYR A 170 -42.97 -46.77 44.46
N LEU A 171 -42.52 -48.02 44.26
CA LEU A 171 -43.19 -49.31 44.49
C LEU A 171 -44.22 -49.75 43.43
#